data_AF-A0A971BUW8-F1
#
_entry.id   AF-A0A971BUW8-F1
#
_cell.length_a   1.000
_cell.length_b   1.000
_cell.length_c   1.000
_cell.angle_alpha   90.00
_cell.angle_beta   90.00
_cell.angle_gamma   90.00
#
_symmetry.space_group_name_H-M   'P 1'
#
loop_
_entity.id
_entity.type
_entity.pdbx_description
1 polymer ?
#
loop_
_entity_poly.entity_id
_entity_poly.type
_entity_poly.pdbx_seq_one_letter_code
_entity_poly.pdbx_strand_id
1 'polypeptide(L)'
;MMDLQPADTDLHRTSRYDTEPLDMVDQHAQIAILPGAGPLQHKARVALESHRLTIAKNWLNRMISEIEDLHTLETFPAQESIKASLDILEGLALALDDDRVLEEFEPGGAYYEKSASMGLVGSGTAADIISVCRNMHSLESAIWELMVDTLRREDQNVLRLVMRLRRGLNGISMAATQACQARANGELDRMAYTDVLTGLYNRRHLLRELERNTEVYRRYHHPFSLIMLDLDNLKGLNDTYGHAAGDSALRHVATVMKASTRDVDVACRWGGDEFMILMPETEKRVVEIVAGRIDESLRNTKLRVDSGLLTLEVSVGSSSCPVDGTESELLLQEADASLYRLKAHKRRGNLPASESSTNA
;
A
#
# COMPACT_ATOMS: atom_id res chain seq x y z
N MET A 1 29.10 -9.51 -48.44
CA MET A 1 29.56 -9.97 -49.76
C MET A 1 30.16 -11.35 -49.59
N MET A 2 29.32 -12.38 -49.61
CA MET A 2 29.70 -13.76 -49.91
C MET A 2 28.40 -14.53 -50.15
N ASP A 3 28.14 -14.79 -51.44
CA ASP A 3 27.04 -15.60 -51.94
C ASP A 3 27.25 -17.07 -51.59
N LEU A 4 26.20 -17.70 -51.06
CA LEU A 4 26.02 -19.15 -51.04
C LEU A 4 24.55 -19.44 -51.38
N GLN A 5 24.30 -19.75 -52.66
CA GLN A 5 23.28 -20.74 -53.05
C GLN A 5 23.86 -22.14 -52.77
N PRO A 6 23.07 -23.23 -52.55
CA PRO A 6 21.91 -23.60 -53.39
C PRO A 6 20.79 -24.43 -52.69
N ALA A 7 19.69 -24.70 -53.42
CA ALA A 7 19.20 -26.06 -53.71
C ALA A 7 17.67 -26.07 -53.96
N ASP A 8 17.29 -26.23 -55.22
CA ASP A 8 16.02 -26.82 -55.61
C ASP A 8 15.95 -28.26 -55.07
N THR A 9 14.87 -28.59 -54.35
CA THR A 9 14.30 -29.94 -54.41
C THR A 9 12.82 -29.85 -54.12
N ASP A 10 12.08 -29.78 -55.22
CA ASP A 10 10.66 -29.98 -55.33
C ASP A 10 10.33 -31.42 -54.90
N LEU A 11 9.56 -31.57 -53.83
CA LEU A 11 8.96 -32.84 -53.43
C LEU A 11 7.53 -32.55 -52.95
N HIS A 12 6.62 -32.72 -53.89
CA HIS A 12 5.18 -32.86 -53.71
C HIS A 12 4.79 -33.51 -52.37
N ARG A 13 4.21 -32.72 -51.48
CA ARG A 13 3.17 -33.18 -50.55
C ARG A 13 2.00 -32.21 -50.58
N THR A 14 1.04 -32.58 -51.42
CA THR A 14 -0.34 -32.11 -51.39
C THR A 14 -0.93 -32.32 -49.99
N SER A 15 -1.24 -31.24 -49.28
CA SER A 15 -2.23 -31.25 -48.21
C SER A 15 -3.32 -30.26 -48.62
N ARG A 16 -4.37 -30.82 -49.23
CA ARG A 16 -5.67 -30.17 -49.36
C ARG A 16 -6.19 -29.90 -47.95
N TYR A 17 -6.22 -28.64 -47.56
CA TYR A 17 -7.25 -28.17 -46.65
C TYR A 17 -8.27 -27.47 -47.53
N ASP A 18 -9.24 -28.26 -47.98
CA ASP A 18 -10.47 -27.77 -48.57
C ASP A 18 -11.12 -26.80 -47.58
N THR A 19 -11.42 -25.60 -48.09
CA THR A 19 -12.27 -24.61 -47.43
C THR A 19 -13.70 -25.13 -47.53
N GLU A 20 -14.17 -25.86 -46.52
CA GLU A 20 -15.60 -26.12 -46.40
C GLU A 20 -16.32 -24.85 -45.90
N PRO A 21 -17.44 -24.46 -46.53
CA PRO A 21 -18.22 -23.30 -46.10
C PRO A 21 -18.88 -23.58 -44.75
N LEU A 22 -18.92 -22.56 -43.88
CA LEU A 22 -19.68 -22.52 -42.64
C LEU A 22 -21.19 -22.64 -42.94
N ASP A 23 -21.67 -23.85 -43.16
CA ASP A 23 -23.08 -24.21 -43.15
C ASP A 23 -23.17 -25.60 -42.52
N MET A 24 -23.27 -25.65 -41.18
CA MET A 24 -23.87 -26.74 -40.39
C MET A 24 -23.57 -26.56 -38.89
N VAL A 25 -24.25 -25.60 -38.25
CA VAL A 25 -24.61 -25.72 -36.82
C VAL A 25 -26.04 -25.22 -36.65
N ASP A 26 -26.98 -25.97 -37.20
CA ASP A 26 -28.39 -25.87 -36.82
C ASP A 26 -28.72 -27.13 -36.00
N GLN A 27 -28.33 -27.10 -34.72
CA GLN A 27 -28.86 -27.99 -33.70
C GLN A 27 -29.66 -27.15 -32.73
N HIS A 28 -30.94 -27.02 -33.06
CA HIS A 28 -31.97 -26.36 -32.26
C HIS A 28 -32.00 -26.87 -30.81
N ALA A 29 -31.41 -26.12 -29.89
CA ALA A 29 -32.08 -25.86 -28.62
C ALA A 29 -33.11 -24.77 -28.91
N GLN A 30 -34.40 -25.12 -29.01
CA GLN A 30 -35.47 -24.14 -29.05
C GLN A 30 -35.56 -23.44 -27.68
N ILE A 31 -34.77 -22.39 -27.50
CA ILE A 31 -34.83 -21.54 -26.31
C ILE A 31 -36.11 -20.71 -26.44
N ALA A 32 -37.12 -21.04 -25.64
CA ALA A 32 -38.44 -20.39 -25.69
C ALA A 32 -38.32 -18.86 -25.54
N ILE A 33 -39.02 -18.11 -26.39
CA ILE A 33 -39.14 -16.65 -26.26
C ILE A 33 -39.96 -16.37 -25.00
N LEU A 34 -39.36 -15.73 -24.00
CA LEU A 34 -40.07 -15.31 -22.81
C LEU A 34 -41.03 -14.15 -23.17
N PRO A 35 -42.26 -14.13 -22.63
CA PRO A 35 -43.25 -13.10 -22.98
C PRO A 35 -42.77 -11.72 -22.53
N GLY A 36 -42.56 -10.81 -23.48
CA GLY A 36 -42.12 -9.43 -23.24
C GLY A 36 -40.72 -9.08 -23.75
N ALA A 37 -39.90 -10.07 -24.12
CA ALA A 37 -38.55 -9.83 -24.64
C ALA A 37 -38.59 -9.30 -26.09
N GLY A 38 -37.97 -8.14 -26.32
CA GLY A 38 -37.79 -7.55 -27.65
C GLY A 38 -36.80 -8.36 -28.52
N PRO A 39 -36.80 -8.17 -29.86
CA PRO A 39 -35.97 -8.94 -30.78
C PRO A 39 -34.46 -8.86 -30.53
N LEU A 40 -34.00 -7.78 -29.88
CA LEU A 40 -32.60 -7.56 -29.53
C LEU A 40 -32.19 -8.33 -28.25
N GLN A 41 -33.06 -8.34 -27.23
CA GLN A 41 -32.87 -9.08 -25.97
C GLN A 41 -32.78 -10.58 -26.23
N HIS A 42 -33.71 -11.11 -27.02
CA HIS A 42 -33.70 -12.53 -27.39
C HIS A 42 -32.42 -12.94 -28.12
N LYS A 43 -31.93 -12.11 -29.06
CA LYS A 43 -30.67 -12.37 -29.78
C LYS A 43 -29.45 -12.31 -28.86
N ALA A 44 -29.39 -11.33 -27.96
CA ALA A 44 -28.33 -11.19 -26.99
C ALA A 44 -28.25 -12.42 -26.07
N ARG A 45 -29.40 -12.90 -25.59
CA ARG A 45 -29.50 -14.10 -24.75
C ARG A 45 -29.04 -15.35 -25.47
N VAL A 46 -29.56 -15.60 -26.68
CA VAL A 46 -29.15 -16.76 -27.49
C VAL A 46 -27.65 -16.73 -27.75
N ALA A 47 -27.07 -15.56 -28.07
CA ALA A 47 -25.63 -15.41 -28.28
C ALA A 47 -24.83 -15.79 -27.01
N LEU A 48 -25.25 -15.30 -25.84
CA LEU A 48 -24.57 -15.54 -24.57
C LEU A 48 -24.66 -17.02 -24.15
N GLU A 49 -25.84 -17.64 -24.30
CA GLU A 49 -26.06 -19.06 -23.98
C GLU A 49 -25.27 -19.99 -24.92
N SER A 50 -25.33 -19.75 -26.24
CA SER A 50 -24.63 -20.58 -27.22
C SER A 50 -23.11 -20.53 -27.10
N HIS A 51 -22.54 -19.47 -26.54
CA HIS A 51 -21.09 -19.29 -26.40
C HIS A 51 -20.59 -19.31 -24.94
N ARG A 52 -21.47 -19.62 -23.98
CA ARG A 52 -21.20 -19.57 -22.55
C ARG A 52 -19.93 -20.32 -22.12
N LEU A 53 -19.74 -21.53 -22.65
CA LEU A 53 -18.56 -22.36 -22.35
C LEU A 53 -17.26 -21.74 -22.87
N THR A 54 -17.29 -21.16 -24.07
CA THR A 54 -16.13 -20.49 -24.67
C THR A 54 -15.77 -19.23 -23.89
N ILE A 55 -16.76 -18.44 -23.48
CA ILE A 55 -16.56 -17.24 -22.67
C ILE A 55 -15.98 -17.61 -21.30
N ALA A 56 -16.56 -18.58 -20.60
CA ALA A 56 -16.07 -19.05 -19.31
C ALA A 56 -14.62 -19.55 -19.38
N LYS A 57 -14.32 -20.39 -20.39
CA LYS A 57 -12.96 -20.91 -20.62
C LYS A 57 -11.94 -19.79 -20.85
N ASN A 58 -12.26 -18.83 -21.72
CA ASN A 58 -11.35 -17.72 -22.01
C ASN A 58 -11.14 -16.81 -20.80
N TRP A 59 -12.19 -16.61 -20.01
CA TRP A 59 -12.12 -15.83 -18.77
C TRP A 59 -11.21 -16.51 -17.73
N LEU A 60 -11.43 -17.79 -17.45
CA LEU A 60 -10.62 -18.57 -16.51
C LEU A 60 -9.14 -18.63 -16.94
N ASN A 61 -8.87 -18.85 -18.23
CA ASN A 61 -7.50 -18.88 -18.75
C ASN A 61 -6.77 -17.55 -18.50
N ARG A 62 -7.45 -16.41 -18.67
CA ARG A 62 -6.86 -15.10 -18.36
C ARG A 62 -6.59 -14.95 -16.87
N MET A 63 -7.55 -15.31 -16.01
CA MET A 63 -7.36 -15.24 -14.56
C MET A 63 -6.16 -16.06 -14.10
N ILE A 64 -6.02 -17.30 -14.59
CA ILE A 64 -4.90 -18.19 -14.27
C ILE A 64 -3.57 -17.60 -14.78
N SER A 65 -3.56 -16.96 -15.95
CA SER A 65 -2.34 -16.35 -16.51
C SER A 65 -1.81 -15.14 -15.74
N GLU A 66 -2.64 -14.52 -14.90
CA GLU A 66 -2.24 -13.38 -14.06
C GLU A 66 -1.69 -13.82 -12.68
N ILE A 67 -1.72 -15.12 -12.37
CA ILE A 67 -1.16 -15.65 -11.11
C ILE A 67 0.36 -15.74 -11.26
N GLU A 68 1.09 -14.90 -10.51
CA GLU A 68 2.56 -14.82 -10.57
C GLU A 68 3.27 -15.80 -9.62
N ASP A 69 2.61 -16.26 -8.55
CA ASP A 69 3.21 -17.14 -7.55
C ASP A 69 2.67 -18.58 -7.60
N LEU A 70 3.58 -19.53 -7.37
CA LEU A 70 3.28 -20.96 -7.50
C LEU A 70 2.28 -21.46 -6.45
N HIS A 71 2.31 -20.91 -5.24
CA HIS A 71 1.45 -21.36 -4.15
C HIS A 71 -0.02 -21.02 -4.40
N THR A 72 -0.28 -19.81 -4.88
CA THR A 72 -1.59 -19.34 -5.30
C THR A 72 -2.12 -20.13 -6.51
N LEU A 73 -1.22 -20.50 -7.44
CA LEU A 73 -1.60 -21.35 -8.57
C LEU A 73 -1.98 -22.77 -8.13
N GLU A 74 -1.23 -23.37 -7.20
CA GLU A 74 -1.51 -24.71 -6.66
C GLU A 74 -2.81 -24.78 -5.86
N THR A 75 -3.19 -23.67 -5.21
CA THR A 75 -4.40 -23.57 -4.39
C THR A 75 -5.61 -23.01 -5.15
N PHE A 76 -5.46 -22.76 -6.46
CA PHE A 76 -6.54 -22.22 -7.30
C PHE A 76 -7.75 -23.18 -7.34
N PRO A 77 -8.95 -22.73 -6.92
CA PRO A 77 -10.13 -23.58 -6.87
C PRO A 77 -10.76 -23.72 -8.26
N ALA A 78 -10.12 -24.50 -9.13
CA ALA A 78 -10.45 -24.59 -10.55
C ALA A 78 -11.89 -25.06 -10.80
N GLN A 79 -12.37 -26.05 -10.04
CA GLN A 79 -13.68 -26.65 -10.24
C GLN A 79 -14.80 -25.70 -9.80
N GLU A 80 -14.63 -25.06 -8.65
CA GLU A 80 -15.53 -24.04 -8.11
C GLU A 80 -15.56 -22.82 -9.04
N SER A 81 -14.41 -22.40 -9.56
CA SER A 81 -14.29 -21.27 -10.49
C SER A 81 -14.99 -21.55 -11.82
N ILE A 82 -14.89 -22.78 -12.36
CA ILE A 82 -15.65 -23.20 -13.54
C ILE A 82 -17.15 -23.10 -13.27
N LYS A 83 -17.62 -23.69 -12.17
CA LYS A 83 -19.05 -23.69 -11.83
C LYS A 83 -19.59 -22.26 -11.64
N ALA A 84 -18.90 -21.46 -10.85
CA ALA A 84 -19.29 -20.08 -10.57
C ALA A 84 -19.28 -19.22 -11.85
N SER A 85 -18.31 -19.40 -12.74
CA SER A 85 -18.26 -18.67 -14.01
C SER A 85 -19.47 -18.95 -14.91
N LEU A 86 -19.90 -20.22 -14.97
CA LEU A 86 -21.08 -20.62 -15.74
C LEU A 86 -22.37 -20.11 -15.11
N ASP A 87 -22.48 -20.17 -13.78
CA ASP A 87 -23.62 -19.65 -13.03
C ASP A 87 -23.78 -18.13 -13.21
N ILE A 88 -22.68 -17.37 -13.18
CA ILE A 88 -22.68 -15.91 -13.40
C ILE A 88 -23.14 -15.59 -14.82
N LEU A 89 -22.62 -16.30 -15.82
CA LEU A 89 -23.02 -16.11 -17.22
C LEU A 89 -24.50 -16.47 -17.44
N GLU A 90 -25.01 -17.47 -16.72
CA GLU A 90 -26.44 -17.81 -16.70
C GLU A 90 -27.28 -16.69 -16.08
N GLY A 91 -26.85 -16.15 -14.93
CA GLY A 91 -27.50 -14.99 -14.31
C GLY A 91 -27.52 -13.78 -15.23
N LEU A 92 -26.43 -13.52 -15.96
CA LEU A 92 -26.36 -12.44 -16.93
C LEU A 92 -27.31 -12.67 -18.11
N ALA A 93 -27.48 -13.92 -18.57
CA ALA A 93 -28.45 -14.27 -19.60
C ALA A 93 -29.90 -14.03 -19.13
N LEU A 94 -30.21 -14.42 -17.88
CA LEU A 94 -31.52 -14.20 -17.27
C LEU A 94 -31.83 -12.72 -17.06
N ALA A 95 -30.82 -11.92 -16.68
CA ALA A 95 -30.95 -10.48 -16.51
C ALA A 95 -31.25 -9.71 -17.81
N LEU A 96 -31.02 -10.32 -18.99
CA LEU A 96 -31.42 -9.72 -20.27
C LEU A 96 -32.94 -9.74 -20.47
N ASP A 97 -33.65 -10.64 -19.79
CA ASP A 97 -35.09 -10.82 -19.89
C ASP A 97 -35.86 -10.23 -18.68
N ASP A 98 -35.21 -10.14 -17.51
CA ASP A 98 -35.82 -9.62 -16.28
C ASP A 98 -34.82 -8.80 -15.45
N ASP A 99 -35.03 -7.48 -15.43
CA ASP A 99 -34.18 -6.53 -14.69
C ASP A 99 -34.13 -6.83 -13.18
N ARG A 100 -35.12 -7.52 -12.61
CA ARG A 100 -35.11 -7.89 -11.18
C ARG A 100 -33.98 -8.87 -10.85
N VAL A 101 -33.50 -9.63 -11.84
CA VAL A 101 -32.34 -10.52 -11.68
C VAL A 101 -31.07 -9.72 -11.41
N LEU A 102 -31.01 -8.43 -11.77
CA LEU A 102 -29.87 -7.57 -11.43
C LEU A 102 -29.69 -7.41 -9.91
N GLU A 103 -30.76 -7.51 -9.12
CA GLU A 103 -30.69 -7.44 -7.64
C GLU A 103 -29.88 -8.60 -7.05
N GLU A 104 -29.82 -9.76 -7.73
CA GLU A 104 -29.05 -10.93 -7.28
C GLU A 104 -27.52 -10.75 -7.46
N PHE A 105 -27.07 -9.71 -8.16
CA PHE A 105 -25.66 -9.33 -8.31
C PHE A 105 -25.20 -8.30 -7.26
N GLU A 106 -26.14 -7.72 -6.50
CA GLU A 106 -25.87 -6.77 -5.43
C GLU A 106 -25.54 -7.49 -4.10
N PRO A 107 -24.93 -6.81 -3.11
CA PRO A 107 -24.57 -7.41 -1.83
C PRO A 107 -25.72 -8.17 -1.16
N GLY A 108 -25.50 -9.45 -0.87
CA GLY A 108 -26.51 -10.36 -0.30
C GLY A 108 -27.29 -11.20 -1.32
N GLY A 109 -27.09 -10.98 -2.62
CA GLY A 109 -27.66 -11.78 -3.70
C GLY A 109 -26.89 -13.07 -4.01
N ALA A 110 -27.54 -14.03 -4.66
CA ALA A 110 -26.96 -15.34 -4.94
C ALA A 110 -25.77 -15.29 -5.92
N TYR A 111 -25.76 -14.36 -6.88
CA TYR A 111 -24.63 -14.19 -7.80
C TYR A 111 -23.50 -13.34 -7.20
N TYR A 112 -23.81 -12.44 -6.28
CA TYR A 112 -22.82 -11.70 -5.49
C TYR A 112 -21.92 -12.64 -4.67
N GLU A 113 -22.52 -13.55 -3.90
CA GLU A 113 -21.79 -14.52 -3.07
C GLU A 113 -20.90 -15.44 -3.93
N LYS A 114 -21.41 -15.89 -5.08
CA LYS A 114 -20.64 -16.69 -6.05
C LYS A 114 -19.48 -15.90 -6.65
N SER A 115 -19.70 -14.63 -7.00
CA SER A 115 -18.64 -13.75 -7.53
C SER A 115 -17.56 -13.46 -6.50
N ALA A 116 -17.94 -13.29 -5.23
CA ALA A 116 -17.01 -13.12 -4.11
C ALA A 116 -16.10 -14.35 -3.94
N SER A 117 -16.64 -15.56 -4.15
CA SER A 117 -15.85 -16.80 -4.09
C SER A 117 -14.87 -16.99 -5.26
N MET A 118 -15.11 -16.36 -6.42
CA MET A 118 -14.18 -16.36 -7.56
C MET A 118 -13.04 -15.33 -7.44
N GLY A 119 -13.24 -14.28 -6.65
CA GLY A 119 -12.29 -13.17 -6.49
C GLY A 119 -11.23 -13.38 -5.40
N LEU A 120 -11.26 -14.51 -4.69
CA LEU A 120 -10.33 -14.83 -3.60
C LEU A 120 -9.36 -15.93 -4.02
N VAL A 121 -8.47 -15.56 -4.93
CA VAL A 121 -7.22 -16.28 -5.17
C VAL A 121 -6.11 -15.33 -4.71
N GLY A 122 -6.00 -15.19 -3.39
CA GLY A 122 -5.11 -14.20 -2.78
C GLY A 122 -5.35 -13.99 -1.28
N SER A 123 -4.31 -13.55 -0.57
CA SER A 123 -4.19 -13.51 0.89
C SER A 123 -5.00 -12.42 1.61
N GLY A 124 -5.97 -11.78 0.93
CA GLY A 124 -6.79 -10.69 1.47
C GLY A 124 -6.12 -9.32 1.37
N THR A 125 -5.30 -9.10 0.35
CA THR A 125 -4.51 -7.88 0.15
C THR A 125 -5.16 -6.93 -0.86
N ALA A 126 -4.76 -5.66 -0.84
CA ALA A 126 -5.22 -4.64 -1.79
C ALA A 126 -4.89 -4.95 -3.26
N ALA A 127 -3.90 -5.82 -3.51
CA ALA A 127 -3.58 -6.32 -4.85
C ALA A 127 -4.69 -7.23 -5.41
N ASP A 128 -5.43 -7.92 -4.54
CA ASP A 128 -6.49 -8.86 -4.91
C ASP A 128 -7.70 -8.13 -5.49
N ILE A 129 -8.05 -6.95 -4.94
CA ILE A 129 -9.16 -6.12 -5.45
C ILE A 129 -8.86 -5.60 -6.87
N ILE A 130 -7.61 -5.17 -7.13
CA ILE A 130 -7.19 -4.66 -8.44
C ILE A 130 -7.21 -5.80 -9.48
N SER A 131 -6.78 -7.01 -9.08
CA SER A 131 -6.83 -8.21 -9.91
C SER A 131 -8.28 -8.58 -10.28
N VAL A 132 -9.19 -8.60 -9.30
CA VAL A 132 -10.62 -8.87 -9.52
C VAL A 132 -11.26 -7.85 -10.47
N CYS A 133 -10.98 -6.55 -10.33
CA CYS A 133 -11.50 -5.53 -11.23
C CYS A 133 -11.01 -5.72 -12.68
N ARG A 134 -9.74 -6.10 -12.87
CA ARG A 134 -9.16 -6.37 -14.19
C ARG A 134 -9.75 -7.62 -14.84
N ASN A 135 -9.97 -8.67 -14.04
CA ASN A 135 -10.60 -9.92 -14.46
C ASN A 135 -12.05 -9.69 -14.91
N MET A 136 -12.82 -8.91 -14.14
CA MET A 136 -14.20 -8.57 -14.49
C MET A 136 -14.27 -7.73 -15.77
N HIS A 137 -13.36 -6.77 -15.94
CA HIS A 137 -13.28 -5.97 -17.18
C HIS A 137 -12.96 -6.81 -18.42
N SER A 138 -12.13 -7.86 -18.25
CA SER A 138 -11.77 -8.78 -19.33
C SER A 138 -12.94 -9.66 -19.75
N LEU A 139 -13.75 -10.14 -18.79
CA LEU A 139 -14.99 -10.86 -19.07
C LEU A 139 -15.99 -9.96 -19.82
N GLU A 140 -16.19 -8.76 -19.29
CA GLU A 140 -17.08 -7.77 -19.87
C GLU A 140 -16.72 -7.49 -21.34
N SER A 141 -15.44 -7.27 -21.62
CA SER A 141 -14.95 -7.02 -22.97
C SER A 141 -15.20 -8.20 -23.92
N ALA A 142 -14.99 -9.44 -23.46
CA ALA A 142 -15.22 -10.65 -24.26
C ALA A 142 -16.71 -10.86 -24.60
N ILE A 143 -17.60 -10.62 -23.62
CA ILE A 143 -19.05 -10.67 -23.85
C ILE A 143 -19.44 -9.64 -24.90
N TRP A 144 -18.93 -8.41 -24.80
CA TRP A 144 -19.28 -7.37 -25.75
C TRP A 144 -18.76 -7.62 -27.16
N GLU A 145 -17.53 -8.11 -27.32
CA GLU A 145 -16.99 -8.49 -28.64
C GLU A 145 -17.87 -9.53 -29.31
N LEU A 146 -18.26 -10.56 -28.55
CA LEU A 146 -19.18 -11.60 -29.02
C LEU A 146 -20.56 -11.03 -29.43
N MET A 147 -21.10 -10.11 -28.64
CA MET A 147 -22.39 -9.49 -28.93
C MET A 147 -22.32 -8.61 -30.19
N VAL A 148 -21.25 -7.87 -30.41
CA VAL A 148 -21.06 -7.07 -31.63
C VAL A 148 -21.08 -7.97 -32.87
N ASP A 149 -20.39 -9.11 -32.83
CA ASP A 149 -20.28 -10.00 -33.98
C ASP A 149 -21.59 -10.77 -34.28
N THR A 150 -22.47 -10.93 -33.29
CA THR A 150 -23.74 -11.67 -33.44
C THR A 150 -24.91 -10.78 -33.91
N LEU A 151 -24.79 -9.46 -33.79
CA LEU A 151 -25.89 -8.51 -34.04
C LEU A 151 -25.85 -7.88 -35.44
N ARG A 152 -27.00 -7.31 -35.90
CA ARG A 152 -27.10 -6.65 -37.21
C ARG A 152 -26.33 -5.32 -37.23
N ARG A 153 -25.92 -4.85 -38.40
CA ARG A 153 -25.08 -3.63 -38.57
C ARG A 153 -25.59 -2.38 -37.85
N GLU A 154 -26.90 -2.16 -37.80
CA GLU A 154 -27.50 -1.00 -37.11
C GLU A 154 -27.38 -1.13 -35.58
N ASP A 155 -27.64 -2.32 -35.05
CA ASP A 155 -27.47 -2.67 -33.62
C ASP A 155 -26.00 -2.58 -33.19
N GLN A 156 -25.06 -2.95 -34.07
CA GLN A 156 -23.61 -2.87 -33.82
C GLN A 156 -23.13 -1.44 -33.58
N ASN A 157 -23.71 -0.44 -34.26
CA ASN A 157 -23.26 0.96 -34.11
C ASN A 157 -23.67 1.53 -32.75
N VAL A 158 -24.88 1.23 -32.30
CA VAL A 158 -25.36 1.58 -30.95
C VAL A 158 -24.52 0.88 -29.90
N LEU A 159 -24.24 -0.42 -30.09
CA LEU A 159 -23.43 -1.19 -29.16
C LEU A 159 -21.99 -0.65 -29.06
N ARG A 160 -21.35 -0.32 -30.19
CA ARG A 160 -20.01 0.30 -30.21
C ARG A 160 -19.98 1.65 -29.49
N LEU A 161 -21.03 2.46 -29.61
CA LEU A 161 -21.13 3.74 -28.89
C LEU A 161 -21.23 3.51 -27.37
N VAL A 162 -22.11 2.59 -26.94
CA VAL A 162 -22.27 2.20 -25.53
C VAL A 162 -20.95 1.67 -24.98
N MET A 163 -20.24 0.81 -25.70
CA MET A 163 -18.93 0.29 -25.28
C MET A 163 -17.87 1.39 -25.12
N ARG A 164 -17.83 2.38 -26.02
CA ARG A 164 -16.90 3.51 -25.91
C ARG A 164 -17.16 4.34 -24.65
N LEU A 165 -18.43 4.65 -24.38
CA LEU A 165 -18.83 5.38 -23.18
C LEU A 165 -18.55 4.56 -21.91
N ARG A 166 -18.89 3.26 -21.91
CA ARG A 166 -18.64 2.35 -20.79
C ARG A 166 -17.15 2.22 -20.47
N ARG A 167 -16.28 2.09 -21.48
CA ARG A 167 -14.81 2.12 -21.27
C ARG A 167 -14.35 3.44 -20.64
N GLY A 168 -14.86 4.58 -21.11
CA GLY A 168 -14.52 5.88 -20.53
C GLY A 168 -14.93 6.00 -19.07
N LEU A 169 -16.16 5.62 -18.73
CA LEU A 169 -16.68 5.64 -17.36
C LEU A 169 -15.95 4.67 -16.43
N ASN A 170 -15.68 3.44 -16.88
CA ASN A 170 -14.89 2.47 -16.13
C ASN A 170 -13.48 3.00 -15.83
N GLY A 171 -12.83 3.66 -16.80
CA GLY A 171 -11.53 4.30 -16.62
C GLY A 171 -11.55 5.38 -15.53
N ILE A 172 -12.60 6.21 -15.51
CA ILE A 172 -12.79 7.24 -14.47
C ILE A 172 -12.99 6.59 -13.09
N SER A 173 -13.87 5.60 -12.98
CA SER A 173 -14.14 4.89 -11.72
C SER A 173 -12.88 4.22 -11.17
N MET A 174 -12.10 3.54 -12.02
CA MET A 174 -10.87 2.88 -11.59
C MET A 174 -9.82 3.89 -11.12
N ALA A 175 -9.64 5.01 -11.82
CA ALA A 175 -8.73 6.07 -11.41
C ALA A 175 -9.16 6.70 -10.06
N ALA A 176 -10.46 6.92 -9.86
CA ALA A 176 -11.00 7.44 -8.61
C ALA A 176 -10.77 6.46 -7.44
N THR A 177 -11.04 5.17 -7.64
CA THR A 177 -10.81 4.11 -6.64
C THR A 177 -9.33 4.01 -6.27
N GLN A 178 -8.43 4.00 -7.25
CA GLN A 178 -6.98 3.97 -7.00
C GLN A 178 -6.50 5.20 -6.21
N ALA A 179 -6.98 6.39 -6.57
CA ALA A 179 -6.63 7.61 -5.85
C ALA A 179 -7.16 7.63 -4.41
N CYS A 180 -8.38 7.13 -4.18
CA CYS A 180 -8.95 6.99 -2.85
C CYS A 180 -8.14 5.99 -2.00
N GLN A 181 -7.80 4.84 -2.57
CA GLN A 181 -7.00 3.82 -1.90
C GLN A 181 -5.60 4.34 -1.54
N ALA A 182 -4.93 5.03 -2.46
CA ALA A 182 -3.62 5.62 -2.21
C ALA A 182 -3.66 6.64 -1.06
N ARG A 183 -4.72 7.46 -0.98
CA ARG A 183 -4.93 8.38 0.14
C ARG A 183 -5.20 7.65 1.45
N ALA A 184 -6.05 6.64 1.44
CA ALA A 184 -6.35 5.83 2.61
C ALA A 184 -5.09 5.14 3.16
N ASN A 185 -4.27 4.56 2.28
CA ASN A 185 -2.99 3.96 2.67
C ASN A 185 -2.02 5.00 3.22
N GLY A 186 -1.91 6.18 2.61
CA GLY A 186 -1.06 7.26 3.11
C GLY A 186 -1.43 7.74 4.51
N GLU A 187 -2.73 7.86 4.80
CA GLU A 187 -3.21 8.22 6.15
C GLU A 187 -3.00 7.09 7.15
N LEU A 188 -3.19 5.82 6.75
CA LEU A 188 -2.88 4.67 7.60
C LEU A 188 -1.38 4.60 7.93
N ASP A 189 -0.49 4.80 6.95
CA ASP A 189 0.95 4.83 7.17
C ASP A 189 1.35 5.99 8.08
N ARG A 190 0.75 7.18 7.88
CA ARG A 190 0.98 8.34 8.75
C ARG A 190 0.55 8.02 10.18
N MET A 191 -0.64 7.47 10.40
CA MET A 191 -1.10 7.06 11.74
C MET A 191 -0.25 5.93 12.34
N ALA A 192 0.25 5.02 11.51
CA ALA A 192 1.05 3.88 11.97
C ALA A 192 2.47 4.28 12.36
N TYR A 193 3.06 5.30 11.73
CA TYR A 193 4.48 5.65 11.89
C TYR A 193 4.76 7.03 12.47
N THR A 194 3.78 7.92 12.61
CA THR A 194 4.00 9.27 13.17
C THR A 194 3.33 9.45 14.53
N ASP A 195 3.94 10.30 15.36
CA ASP A 195 3.36 10.78 16.61
C ASP A 195 2.39 11.94 16.32
N VAL A 196 1.14 11.81 16.77
CA VAL A 196 0.06 12.75 16.44
C VAL A 196 0.32 14.15 17.00
N LEU A 197 0.99 14.26 18.14
CA LEU A 197 1.23 15.56 18.79
C LEU A 197 2.31 16.36 18.08
N THR A 198 3.42 15.71 17.75
CA THR A 198 4.66 16.36 17.27
C THR A 198 4.86 16.26 15.77
N GLY A 199 4.22 15.30 15.10
CA GLY A 199 4.42 15.01 13.68
C GLY A 199 5.77 14.37 13.36
N LEU A 200 6.58 14.03 14.36
CA LEU A 200 7.78 13.20 14.21
C LEU A 200 7.40 11.74 13.97
N TYR A 201 8.37 10.91 13.62
CA TYR A 201 8.16 9.47 13.65
C TYR A 201 7.88 8.99 15.09
N ASN A 202 7.15 7.89 15.22
CA ASN A 202 6.91 7.27 16.51
C ASN A 202 7.98 6.22 16.81
N ARG A 203 7.98 5.75 18.06
CA ARG A 203 8.87 4.69 18.54
C ARG A 203 8.89 3.44 17.65
N ARG A 204 7.74 3.01 17.13
CA ARG A 204 7.64 1.80 16.29
C ARG A 204 8.42 1.97 14.98
N HIS A 205 8.30 3.14 14.35
CA HIS A 205 9.04 3.42 13.12
C HIS A 205 10.55 3.47 13.35
N LEU A 206 11.01 4.14 14.42
CA LEU A 206 12.43 4.21 14.76
C LEU A 206 13.04 2.82 14.98
N LEU A 207 12.34 1.93 15.70
CA LEU A 207 12.83 0.56 15.95
C LEU A 207 13.05 -0.22 14.66
N ARG A 208 12.11 -0.11 13.70
CA ARG A 208 12.25 -0.74 12.39
C ARG A 208 13.45 -0.20 11.62
N GLU A 209 13.61 1.12 11.57
CA GLU A 209 14.74 1.73 10.86
C GLU A 209 16.08 1.43 11.54
N LEU A 210 16.10 1.29 12.86
CA LEU A 210 17.27 0.87 13.61
C LEU A 210 17.70 -0.56 13.24
N GLU A 211 16.76 -1.52 13.25
CA GLU A 211 17.04 -2.89 12.81
C GLU A 211 17.59 -2.94 11.38
N ARG A 212 16.96 -2.17 10.47
CA ARG A 212 17.41 -2.05 9.09
C ARG A 212 18.85 -1.52 9.01
N ASN A 213 19.19 -0.48 9.78
CA ASN A 213 20.55 0.08 9.77
C ASN A 213 21.58 -0.88 10.37
N THR A 214 21.20 -1.68 11.37
CA THR A 214 22.04 -2.79 11.87
C THR A 214 22.33 -3.81 10.77
N GLU A 215 21.34 -4.20 9.96
CA GLU A 215 21.55 -5.10 8.82
C GLU A 215 22.45 -4.50 7.74
N VAL A 216 22.24 -3.21 7.42
CA VAL A 216 23.08 -2.45 6.48
C VAL A 216 24.53 -2.42 6.98
N TYR A 217 24.76 -2.15 8.26
CA TYR A 217 26.09 -2.19 8.85
C TYR A 217 26.71 -3.59 8.78
N ARG A 218 25.97 -4.65 9.08
CA ARG A 218 26.48 -6.03 8.99
C ARG A 218 26.95 -6.38 7.58
N ARG A 219 26.30 -5.85 6.54
CA ARG A 219 26.61 -6.16 5.14
C ARG A 219 27.66 -5.23 4.53
N TYR A 220 27.62 -3.94 4.85
CA TYR A 220 28.40 -2.91 4.16
C TYR A 220 29.33 -2.12 5.09
N HIS A 221 29.27 -2.37 6.40
CA HIS A 221 30.03 -1.65 7.43
C HIS A 221 29.82 -0.13 7.42
N HIS A 222 28.62 0.32 7.01
CA HIS A 222 28.25 1.73 7.07
C HIS A 222 27.88 2.12 8.51
N PRO A 223 28.62 3.04 9.15
CA PRO A 223 28.37 3.41 10.54
C PRO A 223 27.05 4.17 10.65
N PHE A 224 26.43 4.10 11.82
CA PHE A 224 25.26 4.91 12.15
C PHE A 224 25.30 5.27 13.63
N SER A 225 24.58 6.33 14.01
CA SER A 225 24.55 6.81 15.38
C SER A 225 23.14 7.07 15.87
N LEU A 226 22.97 7.00 17.19
CA LEU A 226 21.74 7.31 17.90
C LEU A 226 21.96 8.49 18.84
N ILE A 227 20.98 9.37 18.88
CA ILE A 227 20.84 10.43 19.87
C ILE A 227 19.55 10.17 20.64
N MET A 228 19.62 10.16 21.97
CA MET A 228 18.47 10.18 22.86
C MET A 228 18.43 11.57 23.51
N LEU A 229 17.29 12.25 23.40
CA LEU A 229 17.06 13.56 24.01
C LEU A 229 15.90 13.46 25.00
N ASP A 230 16.00 14.24 26.07
CA ASP A 230 14.92 14.41 27.02
C ASP A 230 14.74 15.90 27.33
N LEU A 231 13.48 16.35 27.27
CA LEU A 231 13.12 17.73 27.58
C LEU A 231 13.16 17.96 29.10
N ASP A 232 14.12 18.78 29.53
CA ASP A 232 14.34 19.04 30.94
C ASP A 232 13.13 19.77 31.57
N ASN A 233 12.65 19.27 32.70
CA ASN A 233 11.60 19.89 33.54
C ASN A 233 10.23 20.11 32.85
N LEU A 234 9.81 19.24 31.93
CA LEU A 234 8.47 19.32 31.33
C LEU A 234 7.35 19.32 32.38
N LYS A 235 7.50 18.52 33.45
CA LYS A 235 6.51 18.49 34.55
C LYS A 235 6.35 19.87 35.21
N GLY A 236 7.44 20.55 35.56
CA GLY A 236 7.35 21.89 36.16
C GLY A 236 6.75 22.93 35.22
N LEU A 237 7.00 22.81 33.92
CA LEU A 237 6.35 23.63 32.89
C LEU A 237 4.83 23.39 32.87
N ASN A 238 4.40 22.12 32.87
CA ASN A 238 2.98 21.75 32.93
C ASN A 238 2.31 22.23 34.21
N ASP A 239 2.98 22.09 35.36
CA ASP A 239 2.44 22.51 36.65
C ASP A 239 2.29 24.04 36.73
N THR A 240 3.15 24.81 36.03
CA THR A 240 3.15 26.28 36.04
C THR A 240 2.22 26.89 34.98
N TYR A 241 2.19 26.31 33.78
CA TYR A 241 1.54 26.90 32.59
C TYR A 241 0.45 26.02 31.98
N GLY A 242 0.18 24.86 32.58
CA GLY A 242 -0.80 23.88 32.10
C GLY A 242 -0.29 22.98 30.97
N HIS A 243 -1.03 21.90 30.73
CA HIS A 243 -0.67 20.90 29.72
C HIS A 243 -0.59 21.43 28.28
N ALA A 244 -1.38 22.45 27.93
CA ALA A 244 -1.31 23.06 26.61
C ALA A 244 0.06 23.72 26.32
N ALA A 245 0.71 24.25 27.36
CA ALA A 245 2.06 24.78 27.26
C ALA A 245 3.09 23.65 27.10
N GLY A 246 2.91 22.52 27.79
CA GLY A 246 3.76 21.34 27.59
C GLY A 246 3.64 20.74 26.20
N ASP A 247 2.43 20.63 25.67
CA ASP A 247 2.19 20.20 24.29
C ASP A 247 2.88 21.14 23.29
N SER A 248 2.84 22.45 23.56
CA SER A 248 3.54 23.45 22.75
C SER A 248 5.05 23.31 22.86
N ALA A 249 5.58 23.02 24.05
CA ALA A 249 7.01 22.76 24.25
C ALA A 249 7.48 21.52 23.47
N LEU A 250 6.71 20.42 23.51
CA LEU A 250 7.00 19.19 22.77
C LEU A 250 6.99 19.42 21.25
N ARG A 251 6.00 20.16 20.73
CA ARG A 251 5.95 20.55 19.31
C ARG A 251 7.12 21.44 18.89
N HIS A 252 7.54 22.34 19.79
CA HIS A 252 8.66 23.23 19.55
C HIS A 252 9.98 22.46 19.45
N VAL A 253 10.24 21.55 20.40
CA VAL A 253 11.40 20.64 20.36
C VAL A 253 11.40 19.83 19.07
N ALA A 254 10.27 19.25 18.70
CA ALA A 254 10.13 18.48 17.47
C ALA A 254 10.43 19.30 16.20
N THR A 255 9.98 20.56 16.16
CA THR A 255 10.25 21.48 15.04
C THR A 255 11.75 21.77 14.94
N VAL A 256 12.40 22.05 16.07
CA VAL A 256 13.85 22.31 16.12
C VAL A 256 14.64 21.07 15.72
N MET A 257 14.26 19.89 16.21
CA MET A 257 14.90 18.62 15.82
C MET A 257 14.81 18.43 14.30
N LYS A 258 13.61 18.55 13.72
CA LYS A 258 13.40 18.35 12.28
C LYS A 258 14.21 19.33 11.42
N ALA A 259 14.34 20.58 11.85
CA ALA A 259 15.17 21.58 11.18
C ALA A 259 16.69 21.34 11.38
N SER A 260 17.05 20.60 12.43
CA SER A 260 18.43 20.28 12.81
C SER A 260 18.86 18.88 12.35
N THR A 261 18.09 18.20 11.53
CA THR A 261 18.38 16.85 10.99
C THR A 261 18.30 16.84 9.47
N ARG A 262 18.96 15.89 8.82
CA ARG A 262 18.88 15.67 7.36
C ARG A 262 17.61 14.89 7.02
N ASP A 263 17.19 14.91 5.76
CA ASP A 263 16.02 14.15 5.28
C ASP A 263 16.16 12.62 5.48
N VAL A 264 17.40 12.11 5.50
CA VAL A 264 17.71 10.69 5.74
C VAL A 264 17.76 10.32 7.22
N ASP A 265 17.83 11.30 8.12
CA ASP A 265 17.85 11.06 9.56
C ASP A 265 16.42 10.82 10.06
N VAL A 266 16.25 9.90 11.02
CA VAL A 266 14.94 9.54 11.57
C VAL A 266 14.79 10.19 12.94
N ALA A 267 14.16 11.37 12.97
CA ALA A 267 13.75 12.03 14.21
C ALA A 267 12.40 11.47 14.70
N CYS A 268 12.36 11.01 15.95
CA CYS A 268 11.23 10.34 16.55
C CYS A 268 10.91 10.87 17.96
N ARG A 269 9.64 10.79 18.34
CA ARG A 269 9.24 10.89 19.75
C ARG A 269 9.18 9.48 20.34
N TRP A 270 10.04 9.22 21.31
CA TRP A 270 10.19 7.91 21.95
C TRP A 270 9.04 7.63 22.94
N GLY A 271 8.66 8.65 23.70
CA GLY A 271 7.52 8.63 24.61
C GLY A 271 7.59 9.78 25.62
N GLY A 272 6.44 10.32 26.05
CA GLY A 272 6.45 11.43 27.03
C GLY A 272 7.22 12.65 26.54
N ASP A 273 8.28 13.01 27.26
CA ASP A 273 9.29 14.05 27.00
C ASP A 273 10.57 13.55 26.30
N GLU A 274 10.63 12.27 25.96
CA GLU A 274 11.79 11.64 25.34
C GLU A 274 11.68 11.61 23.82
N PHE A 275 12.79 11.91 23.16
CA PHE A 275 12.95 11.94 21.71
C PHE A 275 14.20 11.17 21.30
N MET A 276 14.22 10.69 20.05
CA MET A 276 15.37 10.02 19.47
C MET A 276 15.67 10.51 18.07
N ILE A 277 16.94 10.42 17.68
CA ILE A 277 17.38 10.61 16.30
C ILE A 277 18.25 9.42 15.92
N LEU A 278 17.86 8.69 14.88
CA LEU A 278 18.75 7.75 14.19
C LEU A 278 19.38 8.46 12.99
N MET A 279 20.71 8.39 12.92
CA MET A 279 21.52 9.03 11.89
C MET A 279 22.29 7.98 11.09
N PRO A 280 21.77 7.54 9.93
CA PRO A 280 22.49 6.68 9.01
C PRO A 280 23.79 7.32 8.54
N GLU A 281 24.78 6.51 8.17
CA GLU A 281 26.08 6.96 7.63
C GLU A 281 26.77 8.02 8.49
N THR A 282 26.68 7.86 9.82
CA THR A 282 27.12 8.88 10.78
C THR A 282 28.01 8.27 11.86
N GLU A 283 29.24 8.77 11.91
CA GLU A 283 30.22 8.44 12.94
C GLU A 283 29.99 9.27 14.22
N LYS A 284 30.49 8.74 15.34
CA LYS A 284 30.37 9.32 16.69
C LYS A 284 30.74 10.80 16.78
N ARG A 285 31.79 11.25 16.08
CA ARG A 285 32.23 12.66 16.10
C ARG A 285 31.19 13.67 15.59
N VAL A 286 30.28 13.23 14.71
CA VAL A 286 29.26 14.10 14.11
C VAL A 286 28.07 14.26 15.06
N VAL A 287 27.86 13.31 15.97
CA VAL A 287 26.74 13.31 16.92
C VAL A 287 26.76 14.55 17.81
N GLU A 288 27.93 14.90 18.35
CA GLU A 288 28.09 16.07 19.21
C GLU A 288 27.76 17.38 18.48
N ILE A 289 28.06 17.46 17.18
CA ILE A 289 27.75 18.63 16.35
C ILE A 289 26.24 18.79 16.21
N VAL A 290 25.52 17.69 15.94
CA VAL A 290 24.05 17.73 15.81
C VAL A 290 23.37 18.02 17.14
N ALA A 291 23.84 17.41 18.23
CA ALA A 291 23.35 17.69 19.57
C ALA A 291 23.56 19.17 19.95
N GLY A 292 24.75 19.72 19.68
CA GLY A 292 25.07 21.13 19.93
C GLY A 292 24.20 22.08 19.11
N ARG A 293 23.95 21.76 17.83
CA ARG A 293 23.06 22.53 16.96
C ARG A 293 21.62 22.56 17.48
N ILE A 294 21.12 21.43 18.01
CA ILE A 294 19.77 21.36 18.60
C ILE A 294 19.70 22.25 19.85
N ASP A 295 20.68 22.15 20.76
CA ASP A 295 20.72 22.97 21.97
C ASP A 295 20.80 24.47 21.63
N GLU A 296 21.69 24.86 20.72
CA GLU A 296 21.82 26.25 20.26
C GLU A 296 20.52 26.76 19.63
N SER A 297 19.87 25.93 18.79
CA SER A 297 18.61 26.29 18.15
C SER A 297 17.49 26.47 19.16
N LEU A 298 17.39 25.62 20.20
CA LEU A 298 16.43 25.77 21.29
C LEU A 298 16.68 27.04 22.11
N ARG A 299 17.94 27.40 22.36
CA ARG A 299 18.30 28.65 23.06
C ARG A 299 17.91 29.89 22.25
N ASN A 300 18.06 29.83 20.93
CA ASN A 300 17.76 30.94 20.02
C ASN A 300 16.26 31.06 19.70
N THR A 301 15.54 29.94 19.69
CA THR A 301 14.10 29.89 19.41
C THR A 301 13.32 29.72 20.72
N LYS A 302 13.15 30.80 21.46
CA LYS A 302 12.38 30.74 22.72
C LYS A 302 10.91 30.39 22.47
N LEU A 303 10.36 29.53 23.33
CA LEU A 303 8.95 29.18 23.31
C LEU A 303 8.12 30.36 23.84
N ARG A 304 7.11 30.79 23.09
CA ARG A 304 6.15 31.79 23.56
C ARG A 304 5.07 31.11 24.40
N VAL A 305 4.93 31.56 25.65
CA VAL A 305 3.87 31.19 26.59
C VAL A 305 3.12 32.45 27.03
N ASP A 306 1.96 32.30 27.68
CA ASP A 306 1.11 33.43 28.07
C ASP A 306 1.84 34.48 28.93
N SER A 307 2.82 34.04 29.73
CA SER A 307 3.62 34.87 30.63
C SER A 307 4.92 35.44 30.02
N GLY A 308 5.27 35.09 28.77
CA GLY A 308 6.50 35.57 28.12
C GLY A 308 7.21 34.56 27.23
N LEU A 309 8.54 34.65 27.19
CA LEU A 309 9.41 33.77 26.39
C LEU A 309 10.19 32.83 27.32
N LEU A 310 10.02 31.53 27.13
CA LEU A 310 10.71 30.48 27.87
C LEU A 310 11.83 29.89 27.02
N THR A 311 13.02 29.75 27.59
CA THR A 311 14.08 28.93 26.99
C THR A 311 13.86 27.48 27.40
N LEU A 312 13.78 26.58 26.43
CA LEU A 312 13.74 25.14 26.68
C LEU A 312 15.16 24.58 26.73
N GLU A 313 15.38 23.59 27.57
CA GLU A 313 16.66 22.88 27.69
C GLU A 313 16.43 21.38 27.47
N VAL A 314 17.40 20.72 26.87
CA VAL A 314 17.38 19.27 26.68
C VAL A 314 18.62 18.64 27.28
N SER A 315 18.46 17.43 27.80
CA SER A 315 19.56 16.55 28.14
C SER A 315 19.76 15.55 27.00
N VAL A 316 21.01 15.28 26.63
CA VAL A 316 21.34 14.45 25.46
C VAL A 316 22.25 13.30 25.85
N GLY A 317 21.88 12.08 25.46
CA GLY A 317 22.73 10.90 25.45
C GLY A 317 22.90 10.40 24.01
N SER A 318 23.96 9.62 23.77
CA SER A 318 24.25 9.11 22.44
C SER A 318 24.99 7.78 22.47
N SER A 319 24.85 7.02 21.39
CA SER A 319 25.64 5.83 21.09
C SER A 319 25.92 5.75 19.59
N SER A 320 27.00 5.07 19.21
CA SER A 320 27.39 4.95 17.80
C SER A 320 27.82 3.54 17.45
N CYS A 321 27.34 3.03 16.32
CA CYS A 321 27.84 1.81 15.72
C CYS A 321 29.11 2.11 14.89
N PRO A 322 30.21 1.35 15.04
CA PRO A 322 30.38 0.18 15.91
C PRO A 322 30.99 0.47 17.31
N VAL A 323 31.33 1.73 17.60
CA VAL A 323 32.12 2.11 18.79
C VAL A 323 31.48 1.65 20.11
N ASP A 324 30.16 1.82 20.23
CA ASP A 324 29.40 1.51 21.43
C ASP A 324 28.58 0.21 21.29
N GLY A 325 28.76 -0.51 20.17
CA GLY A 325 28.04 -1.76 19.88
C GLY A 325 27.64 -1.91 18.41
N THR A 326 27.23 -3.11 18.04
CA THR A 326 26.73 -3.43 16.68
C THR A 326 25.28 -3.90 16.65
N GLU A 327 24.70 -4.18 17.81
CA GLU A 327 23.34 -4.67 17.97
C GLU A 327 22.41 -3.53 18.40
N SER A 328 21.18 -3.53 17.86
CA SER A 328 20.19 -2.47 18.07
C SER A 328 19.87 -2.23 19.55
N GLU A 329 19.60 -3.31 20.31
CA GLU A 329 19.28 -3.25 21.74
C GLU A 329 20.43 -2.67 22.57
N LEU A 330 21.67 -3.07 22.29
CA LEU A 330 22.85 -2.56 23.00
C LEU A 330 23.05 -1.07 22.74
N LEU A 331 22.88 -0.63 21.49
CA LEU A 331 23.01 0.77 21.13
C LEU A 331 21.93 1.63 21.79
N LEU A 332 20.70 1.14 21.90
CA LEU A 332 19.63 1.83 22.64
C LEU A 332 19.97 1.95 24.13
N GLN A 333 20.45 0.87 24.75
CA GLN A 333 20.88 0.85 26.15
C GLN A 333 22.01 1.86 26.41
N GLU A 334 23.00 1.95 25.53
CA GLU A 334 24.09 2.92 25.72
C GLU A 334 23.70 4.37 25.49
N ALA A 335 22.76 4.64 24.57
CA ALA A 335 22.21 5.98 24.42
C ALA A 335 21.47 6.42 25.69
N ASP A 336 20.66 5.54 26.28
CA ASP A 336 19.94 5.77 27.53
C ASP A 336 20.91 5.94 28.73
N ALA A 337 21.88 5.04 28.88
CA ALA A 337 22.89 5.11 29.94
C ALA A 337 23.76 6.37 29.84
N SER A 338 24.04 6.83 28.62
CA SER A 338 24.72 8.11 28.37
C SER A 338 23.88 9.30 28.85
N LEU A 339 22.59 9.32 28.52
CA LEU A 339 21.65 10.36 28.96
C LEU A 339 21.50 10.37 30.49
N TYR A 340 21.34 9.19 31.10
CA TYR A 340 21.19 9.03 32.54
C TYR A 340 22.40 9.58 33.30
N ARG A 341 23.63 9.28 32.84
CA ARG A 341 24.86 9.83 33.42
C ARG A 341 24.88 11.36 33.38
N LEU A 342 24.50 11.95 32.25
CA LEU A 342 24.45 13.40 32.10
C LEU A 342 23.44 14.04 33.06
N LYS A 343 22.23 13.49 33.17
CA LYS A 343 21.21 13.97 34.11
C LYS A 343 21.67 13.86 35.57
N ALA A 344 22.35 12.77 35.94
CA ALA A 344 22.89 12.61 37.28
C ALA A 344 23.96 13.68 37.61
N HIS A 345 24.81 14.02 36.64
CA HIS A 345 25.79 15.11 36.78
C HIS A 345 25.13 16.49 36.93
N LYS A 346 24.14 16.82 36.08
CA LYS A 346 23.37 18.09 36.20
C LYS A 346 22.73 18.24 37.58
N ARG A 347 22.13 17.16 38.11
CA ARG A 347 21.52 17.17 39.45
C ARG A 347 22.53 17.43 40.55
N ARG A 348 23.72 16.81 40.50
CA ARG A 348 24.79 17.02 41.49
C ARG A 348 25.35 18.44 41.46
N GLY A 349 25.45 19.06 40.29
CA GLY A 349 25.89 20.46 40.15
C GLY A 349 24.91 21.48 40.73
N ASN A 350 23.62 21.13 40.86
CA ASN A 350 22.58 21.98 41.44
C ASN A 350 22.37 21.79 42.96
N LEU A 351 23.12 20.90 43.63
CA LEU A 351 23.13 20.90 45.09
C LEU A 351 23.92 22.13 45.59
N PRO A 352 23.37 22.96 46.50
CA PRO A 352 24.14 24.03 47.11
C PRO A 352 25.36 23.40 47.79
N ALA A 353 26.54 23.98 47.56
CA ALA A 353 27.75 23.61 48.28
C ALA A 353 27.45 23.72 49.78
N SER A 354 27.26 22.58 50.45
CA SER A 354 27.15 22.56 51.89
C SER A 354 28.45 23.13 52.43
N GLU A 355 28.35 24.28 53.12
CA GLU A 355 29.44 24.87 53.88
C GLU A 355 30.08 23.77 54.74
N SER A 356 31.25 23.29 54.29
CA SER A 356 32.16 22.53 55.13
C SER A 356 32.68 23.51 56.18
N SER A 357 31.90 23.58 57.26
CA SER A 357 32.21 24.27 58.49
C SER A 357 33.61 23.84 58.92
N THR A 358 34.51 24.80 58.86
CA THR A 358 35.76 24.81 59.61
C THR A 358 35.40 24.55 61.07
N ASN A 359 35.92 23.48 61.67
CA ASN A 359 36.11 23.45 63.12
C ASN A 359 37.17 22.42 63.53
N ALA A 360 38.19 23.00 64.16
CA ALA A 360 39.30 22.43 64.93
C ALA A 360 40.44 21.74 64.16
#